data_AF-A0A1G1G7R8-F1
#
_entry.id   AF-A0A1G1G7R8-F1
#
_cell.length_a   1.000
_cell.length_b   1.000
_cell.length_c   1.000
_cell.angle_alpha   90.00
_cell.angle_beta   90.00
_cell.angle_gamma   90.00
#
_symmetry.space_group_name_H-M   'P 1'
#
loop_
_entity.id
_entity.type
_entity.pdbx_description
1 polymer ?
#
loop_
_entity_poly.entity_id
_entity_poly.type
_entity_poly.pdbx_seq_one_letter_code
_entity_poly.pdbx_strand_id
1 'polypeptide(L)'
;MRWSAVFSLILIILAAVGGYLYFFGTKAPAISLVPDQGIIAATKKLALKVDSPGANLQSLTVTARQGEKTAALVNRTFPTATHTAAETVTLSAAKMQDGPLTVEVIARATAERYGMGKTSRKQYSFTLENKPPAVAVLTTAHNIRRGGSALVVYTVSKEVEKTGVIFADRFFPGYLQGSNVYACLFPFPYDIEEEKYIPKVLAVDRAGNERLVTINYHLLPKAYPNDRIAISDALLDKVAGEFRNRFPEGTPLEVFLRANRELRAEDSKTMMEVGSKTSPTPLWKGSFLRMPNTATVGSFAQTRTYVYKGEEVD
;
A
#
# COMPACT_ATOMS: atom_id res chain seq x y z
N MET A 1 51.38 17.63 -48.85
CA MET A 1 50.22 16.80 -48.43
C MET A 1 49.04 17.73 -48.18
N ARG A 2 47.91 17.52 -48.85
CA ARG A 2 46.85 18.54 -49.05
C ARG A 2 46.03 18.73 -47.76
N TRP A 3 46.44 19.67 -46.91
CA TRP A 3 45.70 20.07 -45.69
C TRP A 3 44.25 20.45 -45.99
N SER A 4 43.97 20.97 -47.19
CA SER A 4 42.62 21.25 -47.68
C SER A 4 41.75 19.99 -47.83
N ALA A 5 42.31 18.85 -48.24
CA ALA A 5 41.56 17.61 -48.37
C ALA A 5 41.20 17.02 -47.00
N VAL A 6 42.11 17.14 -46.03
CA VAL A 6 41.88 16.72 -44.63
C VAL A 6 40.82 17.60 -43.97
N PHE A 7 40.87 18.91 -44.18
CA PHE A 7 39.88 19.85 -43.64
C PHE A 7 38.48 19.61 -44.21
N SER A 8 38.35 19.43 -45.53
CA SER A 8 37.06 19.11 -46.15
C SER A 8 36.50 17.76 -45.67
N LEU A 9 37.35 16.76 -45.46
CA LEU A 9 36.92 15.46 -44.93
C LEU A 9 36.39 15.57 -43.48
N ILE A 10 37.07 16.35 -42.63
CA ILE A 10 36.62 16.63 -41.25
C ILE A 10 35.27 17.34 -41.25
N LEU A 11 35.07 18.31 -42.16
CA LEU A 11 33.81 19.06 -42.27
C LEU A 11 32.64 18.17 -42.73
N ILE A 12 32.89 17.24 -43.66
CA ILE A 12 31.90 16.24 -44.09
C ILE A 12 31.56 15.29 -42.94
N ILE A 13 32.56 14.83 -42.18
CA ILE A 13 32.33 13.97 -41.01
C ILE A 13 31.54 14.72 -39.93
N LEU A 14 31.86 15.98 -39.64
CA LEU A 14 31.11 16.80 -38.69
C LEU A 14 29.67 17.07 -39.16
N ALA A 15 29.46 17.30 -40.45
CA ALA A 15 28.13 17.45 -41.02
C ALA A 15 27.34 16.12 -40.99
N ALA A 16 28.00 14.98 -41.25
CA ALA A 16 27.40 13.66 -41.17
C ALA A 16 27.06 13.27 -39.72
N VAL A 17 27.96 13.51 -38.77
CA VAL A 17 27.73 13.28 -37.33
C VAL A 17 26.69 14.24 -36.79
N GLY A 18 26.76 15.53 -37.15
CA GLY A 18 25.76 16.53 -36.81
C GLY A 18 24.38 16.19 -37.35
N GLY A 19 24.29 15.78 -38.62
CA GLY A 19 23.06 15.29 -39.25
C GLY A 19 22.55 14.00 -38.58
N TYR A 20 23.44 13.04 -38.29
CA TYR A 20 23.07 11.81 -37.62
C TYR A 20 22.52 12.07 -36.21
N LEU A 21 23.19 12.89 -35.39
CA LEU A 21 22.71 13.27 -34.06
C LEU A 21 21.42 14.08 -34.13
N TYR A 22 21.26 14.94 -35.14
CA TYR A 22 20.06 15.74 -35.36
C TYR A 22 18.83 14.87 -35.72
N PHE A 23 18.97 13.92 -36.65
CA PHE A 23 17.86 13.09 -37.12
C PHE A 23 17.59 11.85 -36.23
N PHE A 24 18.62 11.26 -35.64
CA PHE A 24 18.52 10.02 -34.87
C PHE A 24 18.63 10.20 -33.35
N GLY A 25 19.01 11.39 -32.86
CA GLY A 25 19.18 11.65 -31.43
C GLY A 25 17.87 11.68 -30.62
N THR A 26 16.74 12.01 -31.22
CA THR A 26 15.44 12.05 -30.52
C THR A 26 14.93 10.62 -30.29
N LYS A 27 14.72 10.20 -29.04
CA LYS A 27 14.18 8.86 -28.76
C LYS A 27 12.65 8.84 -28.91
N ALA A 28 12.10 7.69 -29.30
CA ALA A 28 10.65 7.50 -29.27
C ALA A 28 10.14 7.47 -27.82
N PRO A 29 8.86 7.80 -27.56
CA PRO A 29 8.30 7.76 -26.21
C PRO A 29 8.45 6.38 -25.56
N ALA A 30 8.98 6.35 -24.36
CA ALA A 30 9.01 5.16 -23.52
C ALA A 30 7.64 5.02 -22.82
N ILE A 31 6.95 3.92 -23.11
CA ILE A 31 5.65 3.59 -22.53
C ILE A 31 5.84 2.47 -21.50
N SER A 32 5.30 2.64 -20.30
CA SER A 32 5.16 1.56 -19.30
C SER A 32 3.74 1.53 -18.73
N LEU A 33 3.21 0.33 -18.54
CA LEU A 33 1.89 0.07 -17.97
C LEU A 33 2.07 -0.88 -16.79
N VAL A 34 1.43 -0.61 -15.66
CA VAL A 34 1.50 -1.46 -14.47
C VAL A 34 0.08 -1.78 -13.97
N PRO A 35 -0.31 -3.07 -13.86
CA PRO A 35 0.42 -4.25 -14.38
C PRO A 35 0.55 -4.23 -15.91
N ASP A 36 1.57 -4.91 -16.45
CA ASP A 36 1.81 -5.05 -17.89
C ASP A 36 1.22 -6.34 -18.49
N GLN A 37 0.87 -7.31 -17.64
CA GLN A 37 0.21 -8.56 -18.02
C GLN A 37 -0.59 -9.15 -16.85
N GLY A 38 -1.41 -10.16 -17.14
CA GLY A 38 -2.08 -10.98 -16.12
C GLY A 38 -3.60 -10.92 -16.17
N ILE A 39 -4.23 -11.30 -15.07
CA ILE A 39 -5.67 -11.28 -14.89
C ILE A 39 -6.06 -9.94 -14.29
N ILE A 40 -7.07 -9.27 -14.85
CA ILE A 40 -7.56 -7.98 -14.34
C ILE A 40 -9.08 -7.95 -14.34
N ALA A 41 -9.66 -7.22 -13.40
CA ALA A 41 -11.06 -6.84 -13.37
C ALA A 41 -11.26 -5.53 -14.15
N ALA A 42 -12.47 -5.28 -14.65
CA ALA A 42 -12.73 -4.05 -15.39
C ALA A 42 -12.52 -2.77 -14.56
N THR A 43 -12.71 -2.88 -13.24
CA THR A 43 -12.52 -1.83 -12.25
C THR A 43 -11.07 -1.66 -11.81
N LYS A 44 -10.17 -2.58 -12.16
CA LYS A 44 -8.74 -2.48 -11.83
C LYS A 44 -8.14 -1.26 -12.53
N LYS A 45 -7.44 -0.44 -11.75
CA LYS A 45 -6.71 0.73 -12.23
C LYS A 45 -5.35 0.29 -12.79
N LEU A 46 -5.11 0.58 -14.06
CA LEU A 46 -3.82 0.39 -14.72
C LEU A 46 -3.07 1.73 -14.71
N ALA A 47 -1.88 1.73 -14.12
CA ALA A 47 -1.03 2.90 -14.06
C ALA A 47 -0.19 2.99 -15.35
N LEU A 48 -0.48 3.99 -16.18
CA LEU A 48 0.20 4.24 -17.44
C LEU A 48 1.18 5.40 -17.26
N LYS A 49 2.45 5.19 -17.58
CA LYS A 49 3.47 6.23 -17.64
C LYS A 49 4.05 6.31 -19.05
N VAL A 50 4.18 7.54 -19.54
CA VAL A 50 4.81 7.86 -20.81
C VAL A 50 5.91 8.89 -20.56
N ASP A 51 7.10 8.60 -21.06
CA ASP A 51 8.27 9.46 -20.93
C ASP A 51 8.84 9.74 -22.33
N SER A 52 9.04 11.01 -22.65
CA SER A 52 9.55 11.49 -23.94
C SER A 52 10.77 12.40 -23.72
N PRO A 53 11.97 11.83 -23.46
CA PRO A 53 13.16 12.63 -23.19
C PRO A 53 13.57 13.46 -24.42
N GLY A 54 13.63 14.78 -24.26
CA GLY A 54 14.01 15.71 -25.34
C GLY A 54 12.99 15.82 -26.48
N ALA A 55 11.73 15.44 -26.23
CA ALA A 55 10.63 15.58 -27.17
C ALA A 55 9.34 16.03 -26.46
N ASN A 56 8.50 16.76 -27.19
CA ASN A 56 7.18 17.18 -26.75
C ASN A 56 6.17 16.06 -27.05
N LEU A 57 5.61 15.46 -26.01
CA LEU A 57 4.47 14.55 -26.11
C LEU A 57 3.28 15.31 -26.72
N GLN A 58 2.70 14.78 -27.78
CA GLN A 58 1.58 15.39 -28.51
C GLN A 58 0.26 14.71 -28.20
N SER A 59 0.24 13.38 -28.24
CA SER A 59 -0.97 12.62 -28.03
C SER A 59 -0.70 11.27 -27.39
N LEU A 60 -1.71 10.80 -26.66
CA LEU A 60 -1.77 9.48 -26.07
C LEU A 60 -3.15 8.88 -26.33
N THR A 61 -3.14 7.74 -26.99
CA THR A 61 -4.35 6.95 -27.26
C THR A 61 -4.18 5.58 -26.61
N VAL A 62 -5.17 5.17 -25.83
CA VAL A 62 -5.25 3.84 -25.22
C VAL A 62 -6.54 3.19 -25.68
N THR A 63 -6.44 2.02 -26.29
CA THR A 63 -7.58 1.26 -26.80
C THR A 63 -7.57 -0.15 -26.23
N ALA A 64 -8.75 -0.65 -25.87
CA ALA A 64 -8.99 -2.04 -25.51
C ALA A 64 -9.57 -2.77 -26.71
N ARG A 65 -9.05 -3.97 -26.99
CA ARG A 65 -9.52 -4.85 -28.06
C ARG A 65 -9.82 -6.25 -27.52
N GLN A 66 -11.00 -6.76 -27.86
CA GLN A 66 -11.43 -8.13 -27.57
C GLN A 66 -12.12 -8.69 -28.82
N GLY A 67 -11.41 -9.55 -29.56
CA GLY A 67 -11.84 -9.99 -30.90
C GLY A 67 -12.01 -8.80 -31.85
N GLU A 68 -13.21 -8.66 -32.41
CA GLU A 68 -13.62 -7.55 -33.30
C GLU A 68 -14.02 -6.27 -32.55
N LYS A 69 -14.32 -6.38 -31.24
CA LYS A 69 -14.76 -5.23 -30.44
C LYS A 69 -13.54 -4.39 -30.05
N THR A 70 -13.60 -3.10 -30.34
CA THR A 70 -12.61 -2.10 -29.92
C THR A 70 -13.28 -0.99 -29.12
N ALA A 71 -12.64 -0.53 -28.06
CA ALA A 71 -13.12 0.57 -27.23
C ALA A 71 -11.96 1.50 -26.87
N ALA A 72 -12.14 2.81 -27.07
CA ALA A 72 -11.18 3.81 -26.62
C ALA A 72 -11.32 4.00 -25.10
N LEU A 73 -10.23 3.88 -24.36
CA LEU A 73 -10.17 4.08 -22.91
C LEU A 73 -9.65 5.49 -22.58
N VAL A 74 -8.61 5.93 -23.29
CA VAL A 74 -8.01 7.25 -23.15
C VAL A 74 -7.72 7.80 -24.54
N ASN A 75 -8.05 9.07 -24.75
CA ASN A 75 -7.62 9.82 -25.92
C ASN A 75 -7.30 11.25 -25.45
N ARG A 76 -6.01 11.58 -25.34
CA ARG A 76 -5.53 12.85 -24.81
C ARG A 76 -4.55 13.50 -25.78
N THR A 77 -4.65 14.82 -25.86
CA THR A 77 -3.68 15.68 -26.52
C THR A 77 -3.03 16.58 -25.47
N PHE A 78 -1.73 16.77 -25.58
CA PHE A 78 -0.94 17.52 -24.60
C PHE A 78 -0.48 18.87 -25.17
N PRO A 79 -0.33 19.89 -24.31
CA PRO A 79 0.26 21.16 -24.72
C PRO A 79 1.77 21.00 -24.99
N THR A 80 2.31 21.95 -25.75
CA THR A 80 3.76 22.06 -26.00
C THR A 80 4.54 22.13 -24.69
N ALA A 81 5.76 21.55 -24.65
CA ALA A 81 6.60 21.38 -23.46
C ALA A 81 6.15 20.29 -22.45
N THR A 82 5.26 19.37 -22.86
CA THR A 82 4.97 18.17 -22.06
C THR A 82 5.96 17.06 -22.39
N HIS A 83 6.79 16.65 -21.43
CA HIS A 83 7.77 15.57 -21.63
C HIS A 83 7.35 14.24 -20.99
N THR A 84 6.49 14.30 -19.97
CA THR A 84 6.02 13.11 -19.26
C THR A 84 4.51 13.19 -19.05
N ALA A 85 3.85 12.03 -19.03
CA ALA A 85 2.44 11.90 -18.69
C ALA A 85 2.24 10.66 -17.82
N ALA A 86 1.35 10.79 -16.82
CA ALA A 86 0.88 9.70 -15.99
C ALA A 86 -0.64 9.67 -16.04
N GLU A 87 -1.21 8.53 -16.40
CA GLU A 87 -2.65 8.34 -16.56
C GLU A 87 -3.09 7.08 -15.81
N THR A 88 -4.32 7.12 -15.29
CA THR A 88 -4.95 5.94 -14.69
C THR A 88 -6.05 5.44 -15.62
N VAL A 89 -5.87 4.22 -16.14
CA VAL A 89 -6.79 3.61 -17.10
C VAL A 89 -7.65 2.55 -16.41
N THR A 90 -8.95 2.50 -16.72
CA THR A 90 -9.86 1.42 -16.30
C THR A 90 -10.64 0.90 -17.50
N LEU A 91 -11.11 -0.34 -17.43
CA LEU A 91 -11.85 -1.00 -18.52
C LEU A 91 -13.38 -0.93 -18.31
N SER A 92 -13.85 -0.38 -17.19
CA SER A 92 -15.27 -0.28 -16.84
C SER A 92 -16.13 0.34 -17.95
N ALA A 93 -15.62 1.36 -18.65
CA ALA A 93 -16.35 2.04 -19.72
C ALA A 93 -16.46 1.19 -21.01
N ALA A 94 -15.56 0.23 -21.23
CA ALA A 94 -15.50 -0.55 -22.46
C ALA A 94 -16.56 -1.66 -22.55
N LYS A 95 -17.19 -2.01 -21.41
CA LYS A 95 -18.22 -3.07 -21.31
C LYS A 95 -17.79 -4.36 -22.05
N MET A 96 -16.55 -4.78 -21.85
CA MET A 96 -15.98 -6.01 -22.41
C MET A 96 -16.45 -7.22 -21.60
N GLN A 97 -16.46 -8.40 -22.21
CA GLN A 97 -16.84 -9.65 -21.54
C GLN A 97 -15.63 -10.34 -20.92
N ASP A 98 -15.86 -11.25 -19.98
CA ASP A 98 -14.79 -12.05 -19.39
C ASP A 98 -14.08 -12.87 -20.49
N GLY A 99 -12.74 -12.93 -20.43
CA GLY A 99 -11.90 -13.60 -21.42
C GLY A 99 -10.68 -12.79 -21.87
N PRO A 100 -9.95 -13.25 -22.90
CA PRO A 100 -8.75 -12.60 -23.40
C PRO A 100 -9.01 -11.18 -23.92
N LEU A 101 -8.08 -10.28 -23.67
CA LEU A 101 -8.14 -8.86 -24.00
C LEU A 101 -6.75 -8.35 -24.35
N THR A 102 -6.64 -7.46 -25.33
CA THR A 102 -5.42 -6.71 -25.63
C THR A 102 -5.64 -5.22 -25.38
N VAL A 103 -4.76 -4.58 -24.62
CA VAL A 103 -4.71 -3.13 -24.46
C VAL A 103 -3.57 -2.59 -25.31
N GLU A 104 -3.89 -1.75 -26.28
CA GLU A 104 -2.92 -1.06 -27.12
C GLU A 104 -2.74 0.38 -26.64
N VAL A 105 -1.47 0.77 -26.47
CA VAL A 105 -1.08 2.13 -26.10
C VAL A 105 -0.26 2.71 -27.24
N ILE A 106 -0.71 3.84 -27.76
CA ILE A 106 -0.03 4.60 -28.81
C ILE A 106 0.29 5.98 -28.26
N ALA A 107 1.58 6.31 -28.18
CA ALA A 107 2.07 7.62 -27.79
C ALA A 107 2.83 8.27 -28.94
N ARG A 108 2.54 9.53 -29.24
CA ARG A 108 3.24 10.31 -30.26
C ARG A 108 3.92 11.49 -29.62
N ALA A 109 5.21 11.66 -29.90
CA ALA A 109 5.97 12.84 -29.49
C ALA A 109 6.71 13.44 -30.68
N THR A 110 6.96 14.74 -30.63
CA THR A 110 7.67 15.49 -31.66
C THR A 110 8.88 16.17 -31.05
N ALA A 111 10.00 16.18 -31.78
CA ALA A 111 11.21 16.84 -31.33
C ALA A 111 10.96 18.32 -31.02
N GLU A 112 11.64 18.86 -30.00
CA GLU A 112 11.51 20.27 -29.60
C GLU A 112 12.00 21.26 -30.67
N ARG A 113 12.95 20.82 -31.50
CA ARG A 113 13.51 21.59 -32.60
C ARG A 113 13.18 20.86 -33.90
N TYR A 114 12.48 21.53 -34.80
CA TYR A 114 12.09 21.11 -36.16
C TYR A 114 12.47 19.66 -36.52
N GLY A 115 11.59 18.71 -36.20
CA GLY A 115 11.83 17.28 -36.42
C GLY A 115 10.56 16.48 -36.65
N MET A 116 10.69 15.30 -37.27
CA MET A 116 9.59 14.37 -37.49
C MET A 116 9.07 13.80 -36.17
N GLY A 117 7.76 13.71 -36.01
CA GLY A 117 7.15 13.06 -34.86
C GLY A 117 7.46 11.57 -34.82
N LYS A 118 7.89 11.07 -33.66
CA LYS A 118 8.09 9.64 -33.41
C LYS A 118 6.89 9.07 -32.68
N THR A 119 6.45 7.90 -33.12
CA THR A 119 5.32 7.19 -32.50
C THR A 119 5.83 5.90 -31.87
N SER A 120 5.39 5.64 -30.64
CA SER A 120 5.62 4.40 -29.92
C SER A 120 4.29 3.67 -29.78
N ARG A 121 4.29 2.37 -30.06
CA ARG A 121 3.13 1.49 -29.93
C ARG A 121 3.52 0.29 -29.09
N LYS A 122 2.77 0.04 -28.03
CA LYS A 122 2.91 -1.17 -27.21
C LYS A 122 1.56 -1.85 -27.03
N GLN A 123 1.57 -3.17 -27.05
CA GLN A 123 0.40 -4.00 -26.80
C GLN A 123 0.63 -4.82 -25.54
N TYR A 124 -0.37 -4.88 -24.70
CA TYR A 124 -0.37 -5.61 -23.43
C TYR A 124 -1.51 -6.63 -23.45
N SER A 125 -1.20 -7.87 -23.08
CA SER A 125 -2.18 -8.96 -23.09
C SER A 125 -2.68 -9.23 -21.68
N PHE A 126 -4.00 -9.26 -21.53
CA PHE A 126 -4.67 -9.50 -20.27
C PHE A 126 -5.78 -10.54 -20.41
N THR A 127 -6.20 -11.11 -19.28
CA THR A 127 -7.45 -11.87 -19.18
C THR A 127 -8.40 -11.09 -18.28
N LEU A 128 -9.55 -10.69 -18.82
CA LEU A 128 -10.59 -10.01 -18.08
C LEU A 128 -11.40 -11.03 -17.26
N GLU A 129 -11.49 -10.83 -15.96
CA GLU A 129 -12.34 -11.63 -15.07
C GLU A 129 -13.03 -10.69 -14.07
N ASN A 130 -14.35 -10.51 -14.20
CA ASN A 130 -15.11 -9.56 -13.39
C ASN A 130 -15.85 -10.18 -12.21
N LYS A 131 -15.88 -11.52 -12.12
CA LYS A 131 -16.62 -12.21 -11.06
C LYS A 131 -15.85 -12.13 -9.74
N PRO A 132 -16.35 -11.50 -8.67
CA PRO A 132 -15.64 -11.46 -7.39
C PRO A 132 -15.53 -12.84 -6.72
N PRO A 133 -14.56 -13.06 -5.83
CA PRO A 133 -14.50 -14.27 -5.02
C PRO A 133 -15.77 -14.41 -4.16
N ALA A 134 -16.29 -15.64 -4.06
CA ALA A 134 -17.32 -15.96 -3.09
C ALA A 134 -16.66 -16.27 -1.75
N VAL A 135 -17.21 -15.70 -0.68
CA VAL A 135 -16.72 -15.86 0.69
C VAL A 135 -17.86 -16.38 1.55
N ALA A 136 -17.63 -17.44 2.31
CA ALA A 136 -18.60 -17.97 3.27
C ALA A 136 -17.97 -18.05 4.65
N VAL A 137 -18.55 -17.33 5.62
CA VAL A 137 -18.10 -17.36 7.01
C VAL A 137 -18.60 -18.65 7.67
N LEU A 138 -17.68 -19.44 8.23
CA LEU A 138 -17.98 -20.71 8.89
C LEU A 138 -18.28 -20.52 10.38
N THR A 139 -17.66 -19.54 11.03
CA THR A 139 -17.93 -19.21 12.43
C THR A 139 -19.18 -18.34 12.57
N THR A 140 -20.16 -18.80 13.33
CA THR A 140 -21.52 -18.21 13.34
C THR A 140 -21.74 -17.12 14.40
N ALA A 141 -20.92 -17.07 15.45
CA ALA A 141 -21.05 -16.09 16.53
C ALA A 141 -19.69 -15.68 17.11
N HIS A 142 -19.49 -14.37 17.28
CA HIS A 142 -18.26 -13.80 17.85
C HIS A 142 -18.63 -12.82 18.98
N ASN A 143 -18.37 -13.20 20.23
CA ASN A 143 -18.51 -12.29 21.38
C ASN A 143 -17.16 -11.63 21.63
N ILE A 144 -17.03 -10.36 21.24
CA ILE A 144 -15.74 -9.67 21.22
C ILE A 144 -15.73 -8.60 22.29
N ARG A 145 -14.89 -8.79 23.32
CA ARG A 145 -14.70 -7.80 24.37
C ARG A 145 -13.85 -6.64 23.87
N ARG A 146 -14.19 -5.41 24.25
CA ARG A 146 -13.32 -4.24 24.02
C ARG A 146 -11.93 -4.52 24.60
N GLY A 147 -10.89 -4.27 23.79
CA GLY A 147 -9.48 -4.65 24.03
C GLY A 147 -9.16 -6.14 23.98
N GLY A 148 -10.08 -6.96 23.48
CA GLY A 148 -9.89 -8.40 23.27
C GLY A 148 -9.62 -8.74 21.80
N SER A 149 -9.69 -10.02 21.49
CA SER A 149 -9.54 -10.57 20.14
C SER A 149 -10.58 -11.65 19.86
N ALA A 150 -10.85 -11.86 18.58
CA ALA A 150 -11.70 -12.93 18.07
C ALA A 150 -11.03 -13.64 16.89
N LEU A 151 -11.46 -14.87 16.63
CA LEU A 151 -11.03 -15.67 15.49
C LEU A 151 -12.23 -15.86 14.57
N VAL A 152 -12.09 -15.50 13.30
CA VAL A 152 -13.07 -15.84 12.26
C VAL A 152 -12.48 -16.91 11.34
N VAL A 153 -13.28 -17.90 10.99
CA VAL A 153 -12.92 -18.92 9.99
C VAL A 153 -13.90 -18.80 8.83
N TYR A 154 -13.39 -18.78 7.60
CA TYR A 154 -14.19 -18.59 6.40
C TYR A 154 -13.57 -19.34 5.20
N THR A 155 -14.36 -19.60 4.16
CA THR A 155 -13.87 -20.12 2.89
C THR A 155 -13.82 -19.04 1.83
N VAL A 156 -12.93 -19.23 0.85
CA VAL A 156 -12.84 -18.40 -0.35
C VAL A 156 -12.89 -19.30 -1.59
N SER A 157 -13.73 -18.97 -2.56
CA SER A 157 -14.01 -19.86 -3.70
C SER A 157 -12.90 -19.96 -4.74
N LYS A 158 -11.90 -19.07 -4.69
CA LYS A 158 -10.76 -19.01 -5.61
C LYS A 158 -9.57 -18.37 -4.93
N GLU A 159 -8.41 -18.46 -5.57
CA GLU A 159 -7.18 -17.88 -5.07
C GLU A 159 -7.27 -16.35 -4.93
N VAL A 160 -6.72 -15.83 -3.84
CA VAL A 160 -6.78 -14.41 -3.47
C VAL A 160 -5.39 -13.87 -3.16
N GLU A 161 -5.15 -12.62 -3.57
CA GLU A 161 -3.91 -11.89 -3.23
C GLU A 161 -3.96 -11.34 -1.81
N LYS A 162 -5.15 -10.96 -1.35
CA LYS A 162 -5.35 -10.36 -0.03
C LYS A 162 -6.67 -10.84 0.55
N THR A 163 -6.62 -11.42 1.75
CA THR A 163 -7.83 -11.74 2.50
C THR A 163 -7.58 -11.64 4.00
N GLY A 164 -8.63 -11.33 4.76
CA GLY A 164 -8.53 -11.03 6.17
C GLY A 164 -9.73 -10.27 6.69
N VAL A 165 -9.65 -9.77 7.92
CA VAL A 165 -10.66 -8.91 8.50
C VAL A 165 -10.24 -7.45 8.37
N ILE A 166 -11.18 -6.60 7.95
CA ILE A 166 -11.04 -5.16 7.93
C ILE A 166 -12.10 -4.52 8.82
N PHE A 167 -11.72 -3.49 9.55
CA PHE A 167 -12.62 -2.58 10.26
C PHE A 167 -11.97 -1.20 10.35
N ALA A 168 -12.78 -0.14 10.31
CA ALA A 168 -12.28 1.22 10.14
C ALA A 168 -11.26 1.30 8.98
N ASP A 169 -9.99 1.56 9.29
CA ASP A 169 -8.84 1.62 8.38
C ASP A 169 -7.81 0.50 8.62
N ARG A 170 -8.09 -0.44 9.54
CA ARG A 170 -7.15 -1.50 9.95
C ARG A 170 -7.46 -2.83 9.27
N PHE A 171 -6.42 -3.49 8.78
CA PHE A 171 -6.50 -4.81 8.13
C PHE A 171 -5.70 -5.85 8.90
N PHE A 172 -6.32 -7.00 9.17
CA PHE A 172 -5.72 -8.15 9.82
C PHE A 172 -5.75 -9.33 8.85
N PRO A 173 -4.59 -9.92 8.49
CA PRO A 173 -4.53 -10.98 7.49
C PRO A 173 -5.23 -12.27 7.94
N GLY A 174 -5.86 -12.95 7.00
CA GLY A 174 -6.29 -14.33 7.16
C GLY A 174 -5.26 -15.29 6.57
N TYR A 175 -5.06 -16.42 7.23
CA TYR A 175 -4.09 -17.43 6.84
C TYR A 175 -4.78 -18.70 6.40
N LEU A 176 -4.32 -19.26 5.29
CA LEU A 176 -4.85 -20.49 4.71
C LEU A 176 -4.61 -21.69 5.65
N GLN A 177 -5.69 -22.38 6.01
CA GLN A 177 -5.74 -23.57 6.86
C GLN A 177 -6.29 -24.77 6.06
N GLY A 178 -5.58 -25.16 4.99
CA GLY A 178 -6.00 -26.24 4.09
C GLY A 178 -6.13 -25.77 2.64
N SER A 179 -7.11 -26.26 1.89
CA SER A 179 -7.24 -25.97 0.46
C SER A 179 -7.97 -24.66 0.16
N ASN A 180 -8.99 -24.29 0.94
CA ASN A 180 -9.80 -23.09 0.71
C ASN A 180 -10.34 -22.42 1.99
N VAL A 181 -9.93 -22.90 3.16
CA VAL A 181 -10.34 -22.39 4.47
C VAL A 181 -9.29 -21.42 4.98
N TYR A 182 -9.71 -20.26 5.46
CA TYR A 182 -8.85 -19.24 6.05
C TYR A 182 -9.27 -19.01 7.50
N ALA A 183 -8.28 -18.78 8.35
CA ALA A 183 -8.46 -18.34 9.72
C ALA A 183 -7.83 -16.96 9.91
N CYS A 184 -8.58 -16.02 10.49
CA CYS A 184 -8.10 -14.68 10.78
C CYS A 184 -8.34 -14.35 12.25
N LEU A 185 -7.24 -14.09 12.97
CA LEU A 185 -7.28 -13.56 14.33
C LEU A 185 -7.27 -12.03 14.25
N PHE A 186 -8.30 -11.38 14.80
CA PHE A 186 -8.48 -9.93 14.71
C PHE A 186 -8.90 -9.35 16.07
N PRO A 187 -8.43 -8.14 16.42
CA PRO A 187 -8.77 -7.51 17.69
C PRO A 187 -10.08 -6.72 17.62
N PHE A 188 -10.67 -6.46 18.78
CA PHE A 188 -11.48 -5.26 19.01
C PHE A 188 -10.64 -4.31 19.87
N PRO A 189 -9.95 -3.33 19.26
CA PRO A 189 -9.05 -2.44 19.98
C PRO A 189 -9.75 -1.59 21.05
N TYR A 190 -9.03 -1.22 22.11
CA TYR A 190 -9.61 -0.38 23.17
C TYR A 190 -9.78 1.09 22.73
N ASP A 191 -9.02 1.52 21.72
CA ASP A 191 -8.91 2.89 21.21
C ASP A 191 -9.89 3.19 20.06
N ILE A 192 -10.75 2.23 19.69
CA ILE A 192 -11.77 2.40 18.67
C ILE A 192 -13.16 2.54 19.32
N GLU A 193 -13.92 3.53 18.88
CA GLU A 193 -15.34 3.71 19.19
C GLU A 193 -16.17 2.55 18.61
N GLU A 194 -17.17 2.08 19.36
CA GLU A 194 -17.98 0.93 18.99
C GLU A 194 -18.69 1.13 17.64
N GLU A 195 -19.14 2.35 17.36
CA GLU A 195 -19.85 2.73 16.13
C GLU A 195 -18.95 2.64 14.88
N LYS A 196 -17.63 2.79 15.06
CA LYS A 196 -16.63 2.67 13.99
C LYS A 196 -16.14 1.24 13.81
N TYR A 197 -16.44 0.34 14.75
CA TYR A 197 -15.99 -1.04 14.73
C TYR A 197 -16.98 -1.96 13.99
N ILE A 198 -16.84 -2.04 12.66
CA ILE A 198 -17.65 -2.91 11.81
C ILE A 198 -16.73 -3.93 11.12
N PRO A 199 -16.40 -5.07 11.76
CA PRO A 199 -15.54 -6.09 11.19
C PRO A 199 -16.21 -6.81 10.01
N LYS A 200 -15.50 -6.82 8.88
CA LYS A 200 -15.89 -7.51 7.65
C LYS A 200 -14.73 -8.37 7.16
N VAL A 201 -15.04 -9.53 6.61
CA VAL A 201 -14.07 -10.29 5.83
C VAL A 201 -13.89 -9.62 4.47
N LEU A 202 -12.66 -9.25 4.16
CA LEU A 202 -12.21 -8.78 2.86
C LEU A 202 -11.59 -9.95 2.08
N ALA A 203 -11.91 -10.07 0.81
CA ALA A 203 -11.22 -10.95 -0.13
C ALA A 203 -11.00 -10.22 -1.46
N VAL A 204 -9.74 -10.15 -1.89
CA VAL A 204 -9.32 -9.53 -3.14
C VAL A 204 -8.61 -10.59 -3.98
N ASP A 205 -9.16 -10.88 -5.15
CA ASP A 205 -8.55 -11.83 -6.08
C ASP A 205 -7.41 -11.21 -6.90
N ARG A 206 -6.72 -12.02 -7.70
CA ARG A 206 -5.64 -11.58 -8.60
C ARG A 206 -6.09 -10.57 -9.65
N ALA A 207 -7.36 -10.65 -10.07
CA ALA A 207 -7.96 -9.69 -10.98
C ALA A 207 -8.17 -8.32 -10.31
N GLY A 208 -8.17 -8.27 -8.97
CA GLY A 208 -8.51 -7.11 -8.16
C GLY A 208 -10.00 -6.94 -7.92
N ASN A 209 -10.80 -7.98 -8.13
CA ASN A 209 -12.19 -7.97 -7.67
C ASN A 209 -12.20 -8.08 -6.14
N GLU A 210 -13.02 -7.24 -5.52
CA GLU A 210 -13.18 -7.20 -4.08
C GLU A 210 -14.53 -7.79 -3.65
N ARG A 211 -14.50 -8.56 -2.56
CA ARG A 211 -15.69 -8.97 -1.81
C ARG A 211 -15.53 -8.60 -0.34
N LEU A 212 -16.54 -7.92 0.20
CA LEU A 212 -16.71 -7.69 1.63
C LEU A 212 -17.89 -8.52 2.15
N VAL A 213 -17.69 -9.26 3.23
CA VAL A 213 -18.74 -10.05 3.90
C VAL A 213 -18.78 -9.68 5.37
N THR A 214 -19.97 -9.33 5.87
CA THR A 214 -20.17 -9.03 7.29
C THR A 214 -20.01 -10.28 8.14
N ILE A 215 -19.42 -10.11 9.32
CA ILE A 215 -19.31 -11.16 10.33
C ILE A 215 -20.46 -10.96 11.32
N ASN A 216 -21.03 -12.05 11.84
CA ASN A 216 -21.95 -11.96 12.97
C ASN A 216 -21.15 -11.80 14.26
N TYR A 217 -21.28 -10.66 14.92
CA TYR A 217 -20.56 -10.36 16.17
C TYR A 217 -21.46 -9.64 17.19
N HIS A 218 -21.05 -9.72 18.44
CA HIS A 218 -21.59 -8.97 19.56
C HIS A 218 -20.44 -8.35 20.34
N LEU A 219 -20.49 -7.05 20.57
CA LEU A 219 -19.47 -6.32 21.31
C LEU A 219 -19.78 -6.35 22.80
N LEU A 220 -18.80 -6.76 23.60
CA LEU A 220 -18.89 -6.71 25.05
C LEU A 220 -18.12 -5.47 25.52
N PRO A 221 -18.81 -4.44 26.03
CA PRO A 221 -18.14 -3.25 26.53
C PRO A 221 -17.23 -3.61 27.70
N LYS A 222 -16.16 -2.84 27.86
CA LYS A 222 -15.23 -2.95 28.98
C LYS A 222 -14.74 -1.57 29.34
N ALA A 223 -14.97 -1.17 30.59
CA ALA A 223 -14.34 -0.01 31.17
C ALA A 223 -12.92 -0.36 31.63
N TYR A 224 -12.02 0.61 31.48
CA TYR A 224 -10.65 0.49 31.93
C TYR A 224 -10.41 1.40 33.14
N PRO A 225 -9.57 0.97 34.09
CA PRO A 225 -9.24 1.80 35.23
C PRO A 225 -8.45 3.03 34.80
N ASN A 226 -8.66 4.13 35.50
CA ASN A 226 -7.85 5.34 35.43
C ASN A 226 -7.01 5.42 36.71
N ASP A 227 -5.79 5.93 36.59
CA ASP A 227 -4.87 6.04 37.71
C ASP A 227 -4.23 7.43 37.73
N ARG A 228 -4.00 7.98 38.93
CA ARG A 228 -3.25 9.22 39.13
C ARG A 228 -1.98 8.90 39.88
N ILE A 229 -0.85 9.04 39.18
CA ILE A 229 0.47 8.70 39.69
C ILE A 229 1.19 9.99 40.08
N ALA A 230 1.41 10.17 41.38
CA ALA A 230 2.27 11.23 41.89
C ALA A 230 3.73 10.89 41.60
N ILE A 231 4.41 11.77 40.88
CA ILE A 231 5.83 11.66 40.55
C ILE A 231 6.64 12.38 41.64
N SER A 232 7.63 11.68 42.20
CA SER A 232 8.62 12.25 43.11
C SER A 232 9.90 12.64 42.38
N ASP A 233 10.67 13.57 42.94
CA ASP A 233 12.00 13.94 42.42
C ASP A 233 12.92 12.70 42.29
N ALA A 234 12.88 11.81 43.28
CA ALA A 234 13.65 10.57 43.26
C ALA A 234 13.29 9.63 42.08
N LEU A 235 12.01 9.60 41.67
CA LEU A 235 11.59 8.83 40.50
C LEU A 235 12.10 9.49 39.21
N LEU A 236 12.01 10.82 39.11
CA LEU A 236 12.53 11.56 37.97
C LEU A 236 14.04 11.37 37.81
N ASP A 237 14.81 11.51 38.90
CA ASP A 237 16.26 11.33 38.89
C ASP A 237 16.65 9.91 38.49
N LYS A 238 15.91 8.90 38.96
CA LYS A 238 16.10 7.51 38.57
C LYS A 238 15.88 7.32 37.06
N VAL A 239 14.74 7.78 36.54
CA VAL A 239 14.41 7.67 35.11
C VAL A 239 15.42 8.44 34.26
N ALA A 240 15.81 9.65 34.67
CA ALA A 240 16.82 10.44 34.00
C ALA A 240 18.19 9.73 33.96
N GLY A 241 18.56 9.02 35.03
CA GLY A 241 19.73 8.16 35.07
C GLY A 241 19.67 6.99 34.07
N GLU A 242 18.54 6.29 34.02
CA GLU A 242 18.32 5.14 33.12
C GLU A 242 18.36 5.54 31.63
N PHE A 243 17.84 6.73 31.29
CA PHE A 243 17.76 7.19 29.91
C PHE A 243 18.85 8.19 29.48
N ARG A 244 19.86 8.45 30.32
CA ARG A 244 20.92 9.45 30.05
C ARG A 244 21.63 9.26 28.71
N ASN A 245 21.87 8.01 28.29
CA ASN A 245 22.53 7.73 27.00
C ASN A 245 21.64 8.06 25.79
N ARG A 246 20.31 8.00 25.96
CA ARG A 246 19.33 8.24 24.90
C ARG A 246 18.91 9.71 24.85
N PHE A 247 18.74 10.32 26.03
CA PHE A 247 18.36 11.71 26.23
C PHE A 247 19.42 12.39 27.13
N PRO A 248 20.56 12.82 26.56
CA PRO A 248 21.67 13.38 27.35
C PRO A 248 21.38 14.80 27.87
N GLU A 249 20.46 15.50 27.21
CA GLU A 249 20.08 16.88 27.51
C GLU A 249 18.65 16.94 28.10
N GLY A 250 18.44 17.91 28.98
CA GLY A 250 17.14 18.20 29.59
C GLY A 250 17.11 17.97 31.11
N THR A 251 16.13 18.59 31.76
CA THR A 251 15.82 18.36 33.17
C THR A 251 15.29 16.93 33.40
N PRO A 252 15.34 16.38 34.62
CA PRO A 252 14.78 15.06 34.91
C PRO A 252 13.31 14.89 34.51
N LEU A 253 12.50 15.95 34.63
CA LEU A 253 11.11 15.97 34.17
C LEU A 253 11.00 15.89 32.64
N GLU A 254 11.81 16.66 31.92
CA GLU A 254 11.82 16.62 30.45
C GLU A 254 12.24 15.25 29.93
N VAL A 255 13.27 14.64 30.52
CA VAL A 255 13.71 13.28 30.16
C VAL A 255 12.58 12.27 30.42
N PHE A 256 11.88 12.37 31.56
CA PHE A 256 10.72 11.54 31.86
C PHE A 256 9.62 11.68 30.80
N LEU A 257 9.22 12.92 30.45
CA LEU A 257 8.16 13.17 29.48
C LEU A 257 8.53 12.65 28.08
N ARG A 258 9.79 12.84 27.67
CA ARG A 258 10.29 12.33 26.38
C ARG A 258 10.28 10.80 26.36
N ALA A 259 10.74 10.14 27.41
CA ALA A 259 10.66 8.69 27.51
C ALA A 259 9.21 8.18 27.50
N ASN A 260 8.30 8.87 28.20
CA ASN A 260 6.90 8.42 28.30
C ASN A 260 6.11 8.64 27.01
N ARG A 261 6.44 9.67 26.22
CA ARG A 261 5.77 10.04 24.97
C ARG A 261 6.51 9.52 23.74
N GLU A 262 7.69 10.05 23.46
CA GLU A 262 8.45 9.79 22.22
C GLU A 262 8.87 8.33 22.16
N LEU A 263 9.56 7.83 23.20
CA LEU A 263 10.08 6.46 23.18
C LEU A 263 8.95 5.42 23.18
N ARG A 264 7.86 5.62 23.94
CA ARG A 264 6.71 4.71 23.86
C ARG A 264 6.04 4.68 22.50
N ALA A 265 6.00 5.80 21.78
CA ALA A 265 5.50 5.85 20.42
C ALA A 265 6.42 5.09 19.46
N GLU A 266 7.75 5.26 19.60
CA GLU A 266 8.75 4.49 18.86
C GLU A 266 8.61 2.98 19.14
N ASP A 267 8.57 2.58 20.41
CA ASP A 267 8.41 1.18 20.83
C ASP A 267 7.11 0.56 20.30
N SER A 268 6.01 1.32 20.35
CA SER A 268 4.72 0.86 19.81
C SER A 268 4.78 0.62 18.31
N LYS A 269 5.48 1.49 17.57
CA LYS A 269 5.71 1.31 16.14
C LYS A 269 6.56 0.06 15.89
N THR A 270 7.66 -0.12 16.62
CA THR A 270 8.52 -1.31 16.49
C THR A 270 7.77 -2.60 16.83
N MET A 271 6.95 -2.61 17.88
CA MET A 271 6.11 -3.76 18.23
C MET A 271 5.15 -4.13 17.10
N MET A 272 4.53 -3.14 16.44
CA MET A 272 3.64 -3.38 15.30
C MET A 272 4.41 -3.90 14.08
N GLU A 273 5.58 -3.33 13.79
CA GLU A 273 6.45 -3.78 12.70
C GLU A 273 6.91 -5.24 12.90
N VAL A 274 7.37 -5.59 14.10
CA VAL A 274 7.76 -6.96 14.43
C VAL A 274 6.54 -7.88 14.43
N GLY A 275 5.43 -7.45 15.02
CA GLY A 275 4.17 -8.21 15.08
C GLY A 275 3.54 -8.49 13.72
N SER A 276 3.90 -7.73 12.67
CA SER A 276 3.47 -8.00 11.29
C SER A 276 4.21 -9.17 10.63
N LYS A 277 5.39 -9.54 11.15
CA LYS A 277 6.22 -10.64 10.63
C LYS A 277 5.76 -11.97 11.25
N THR A 278 4.77 -12.59 10.61
CA THR A 278 4.02 -13.72 11.15
C THR A 278 4.19 -14.99 10.32
N SER A 279 4.10 -16.15 10.98
CA SER A 279 4.00 -17.45 10.31
C SER A 279 2.55 -17.70 9.88
N PRO A 280 2.31 -18.33 8.71
CA PRO A 280 0.96 -18.76 8.32
C PRO A 280 0.44 -19.93 9.15
N THR A 281 1.32 -20.59 9.90
CA THR A 281 0.98 -21.70 10.79
C THR A 281 1.31 -21.34 12.25
N PRO A 282 0.54 -21.86 13.22
CA PRO A 282 0.83 -21.67 14.64
C PRO A 282 2.23 -22.17 15.01
N LEU A 283 3.01 -21.32 15.67
CA LEU A 283 4.34 -21.66 16.22
C LEU A 283 4.29 -22.08 17.69
N TRP A 284 3.09 -22.16 18.26
CA TRP A 284 2.86 -22.53 19.65
C TRP A 284 2.07 -23.84 19.73
N LYS A 285 2.10 -24.47 20.91
CA LYS A 285 1.30 -25.65 21.22
C LYS A 285 0.63 -25.48 22.58
N GLY A 286 -0.67 -25.74 22.63
CA GLY A 286 -1.45 -25.65 23.86
C GLY A 286 -1.77 -24.21 24.28
N SER A 287 -2.14 -24.05 25.54
CA SER A 287 -2.55 -22.77 26.12
C SER A 287 -1.35 -21.89 26.44
N PHE A 288 -1.50 -20.58 26.22
CA PHE A 288 -0.54 -19.60 26.72
C PHE A 288 -0.59 -19.56 28.25
N LEU A 289 0.56 -19.69 28.88
CA LEU A 289 0.72 -19.60 30.32
C LEU A 289 1.17 -18.21 30.72
N ARG A 290 0.72 -17.76 31.88
CA ARG A 290 1.29 -16.57 32.52
C ARG A 290 2.75 -16.87 32.88
N MET A 291 3.62 -15.87 32.73
CA MET A 291 4.99 -15.96 33.22
C MET A 291 4.99 -16.29 34.73
N PRO A 292 5.63 -17.41 35.15
CA PRO A 292 5.65 -17.82 36.54
C PRO A 292 6.28 -16.76 37.45
N ASN A 293 5.82 -16.67 38.70
CA ASN A 293 6.38 -15.80 39.74
C ASN A 293 6.42 -14.30 39.39
N THR A 294 5.43 -13.81 38.64
CA THR A 294 5.30 -12.39 38.31
C THR A 294 4.15 -11.71 39.07
N ALA A 295 4.29 -10.42 39.37
CA ALA A 295 3.22 -9.58 39.91
C ALA A 295 2.54 -8.79 38.79
N THR A 296 1.24 -8.53 38.92
CA THR A 296 0.50 -7.64 38.00
C THR A 296 0.71 -6.20 38.45
N VAL A 297 1.50 -5.43 37.69
CA VAL A 297 1.85 -4.02 38.02
C VAL A 297 0.99 -2.99 37.27
N GLY A 298 0.05 -3.45 36.46
CA GLY A 298 -0.86 -2.60 35.69
C GLY A 298 -1.86 -3.43 34.91
N SER A 299 -3.03 -2.84 34.67
CA SER A 299 -4.06 -3.44 33.82
C SER A 299 -3.88 -3.06 32.36
N PHE A 300 -4.35 -3.90 31.44
CA PHE A 300 -4.41 -3.57 30.02
C PHE A 300 -5.27 -2.32 29.79
N ALA A 301 -4.82 -1.42 28.89
CA ALA A 301 -5.47 -0.16 28.52
C ALA A 301 -5.84 0.75 29.72
N GLN A 302 -5.12 0.62 30.83
CA GLN A 302 -5.22 1.52 31.96
C GLN A 302 -4.67 2.91 31.58
N THR A 303 -5.49 3.94 31.74
CA THR A 303 -5.07 5.32 31.54
C THR A 303 -4.34 5.81 32.79
N ARG A 304 -3.19 6.45 32.60
CA ARG A 304 -2.37 6.99 33.70
C ARG A 304 -2.20 8.48 33.50
N THR A 305 -2.55 9.23 34.52
CA THR A 305 -2.33 10.67 34.62
C THR A 305 -1.18 10.90 35.61
N TYR A 306 -0.16 11.61 35.17
CA TYR A 306 1.04 11.87 35.94
C TYR A 306 0.98 13.27 36.56
N VAL A 307 1.22 13.34 37.87
CA VAL A 307 1.14 14.58 38.65
C VAL A 307 2.49 14.85 39.29
N TYR A 308 3.06 16.02 39.03
CA TYR A 308 4.32 16.46 39.61
C TYR A 308 4.13 17.83 40.27
N LYS A 309 4.49 17.94 41.55
CA LYS A 309 4.36 19.16 42.36
C LYS A 309 2.94 19.78 42.34
N GLY A 310 1.93 18.92 42.27
CA GLY A 310 0.51 19.33 42.25
C GLY A 310 -0.05 19.63 40.86
N GLU A 311 0.78 19.66 39.82
CA GLU A 311 0.37 19.91 38.44
C GLU A 311 0.36 18.63 37.62
N GLU A 312 -0.60 18.52 36.71
CA GLU A 312 -0.68 17.44 35.74
C GLU A 312 0.33 17.68 34.62
N VAL A 313 1.24 16.72 34.42
CA VAL A 313 2.36 16.86 33.48
C VAL A 313 2.23 15.95 32.25
N ASP A 314 1.44 14.87 32.36
CA ASP A 314 1.14 13.92 31.27
C ASP A 314 -0.13 13.10 31.51
#